data_AF-A0AAV4BEL6-F1
#
_entry.id   AF-A0AAV4BEL6-F1
#
_cell.length_a   1.000
_cell.length_b   1.000
_cell.length_c   1.000
_cell.angle_alpha   90.00
_cell.angle_beta   90.00
_cell.angle_gamma   90.00
#
_symmetry.space_group_name_H-M   'P 1'
#
loop_
_entity.id
_entity.type
_entity.pdbx_description
1 polymer ?
#
loop_
_entity_poly.entity_id
_entity_poly.type
_entity_poly.pdbx_seq_one_letter_code
_entity_poly.pdbx_strand_id
1 'polypeptide(L)'
;MATPNDLLIKQRSVIEFLAAEGCPTANIHARTKTVYHEMCISDCAVRKWVRSFKGEDPRETILRDRMRSGRPLSASVTAHREKVDCMIRAYRRVKQREIAKAVGISKERVHHIVTTVLGYRKVCAR
;
A
#
# COMPACT_ATOMS: atom_id res chain seq x y z
N MET A 1 7.67 -13.89 24.51
CA MET A 1 7.96 -14.74 23.34
C MET A 1 8.12 -13.80 22.15
N ALA A 2 9.26 -13.84 21.44
CA ALA A 2 9.48 -12.96 20.29
C ALA A 2 8.54 -13.36 19.15
N THR A 3 7.80 -12.40 18.60
CA THR A 3 6.92 -12.69 17.47
C THR A 3 7.78 -12.98 16.22
N PRO A 4 7.31 -13.77 15.24
CA PRO A 4 8.07 -14.05 14.02
C PRO A 4 8.55 -12.78 13.28
N ASN A 5 7.84 -11.67 13.45
CA ASN A 5 8.21 -10.36 12.90
C ASN A 5 9.46 -9.76 13.57
N ASP A 6 9.72 -10.04 14.84
CA ASP A 6 10.87 -9.48 15.57
C ASP A 6 12.19 -10.10 15.07
N LEU A 7 12.18 -11.39 14.70
CA LEU A 7 13.36 -12.06 14.15
C LEU A 7 13.72 -11.53 12.75
N LEU A 8 12.71 -11.25 11.92
CA LEU A 8 12.92 -10.66 10.60
C LEU A 8 13.53 -9.26 10.68
N ILE A 9 13.10 -8.45 11.65
CA ILE A 9 13.67 -7.11 11.87
C ILE A 9 15.15 -7.23 12.25
N LYS A 10 15.48 -8.14 13.19
CA LYS A 10 16.89 -8.39 13.59
C LYS A 10 17.76 -8.80 12.40
N GLN A 11 17.28 -9.73 11.57
CA GLN A 11 18.02 -10.16 10.37
C GLN A 11 18.22 -9.03 9.36
N ARG A 12 17.20 -8.17 9.17
CA ARG A 12 17.31 -7.00 8.29
C ARG A 12 18.35 -5.99 8.81
N SER A 13 18.43 -5.76 10.13
CA SER A 13 19.48 -4.92 10.73
C SER A 13 20.89 -5.47 10.46
N VAL A 14 21.07 -6.79 10.55
CA VAL A 14 22.37 -7.42 10.24
C VAL A 14 22.70 -7.26 8.75
N ILE A 15 21.70 -7.44 7.86
CA ILE A 15 21.89 -7.25 6.42
C ILE A 15 22.26 -5.80 6.10
N GLU A 16 21.60 -4.83 6.74
CA GLU A 16 21.91 -3.40 6.61
C GLU A 16 23.36 -3.10 6.99
N PHE A 17 23.78 -3.57 8.17
CA PHE A 17 25.14 -3.39 8.66
C PHE A 17 26.18 -3.99 7.69
N LEU A 18 25.98 -5.23 7.26
CA LEU A 18 26.90 -5.90 6.34
C LEU A 18 26.90 -5.28 4.93
N ALA A 19 25.77 -4.73 4.49
CA ALA A 19 25.69 -4.00 3.24
C ALA A 19 26.46 -2.68 3.30
N ALA A 20 26.38 -1.97 4.43
CA ALA A 20 27.15 -0.74 4.67
C ALA A 20 28.66 -1.00 4.76
N GLU A 21 29.08 -2.15 5.29
CA GLU A 21 30.49 -2.61 5.25
C GLU A 21 30.99 -2.91 3.81
N GLY A 22 30.10 -2.97 2.82
CA GLY A 22 30.46 -3.30 1.44
C GLY A 22 30.62 -4.80 1.17
N CYS A 23 30.08 -5.68 2.04
CA CYS A 23 30.13 -7.12 1.81
C CYS A 23 29.33 -7.50 0.54
N PRO A 24 29.84 -8.42 -0.30
CA PRO A 24 29.08 -8.93 -1.44
C PRO A 24 27.88 -9.74 -0.95
N THR A 25 26.75 -9.64 -1.67
CA THR A 25 25.48 -10.21 -1.21
C THR A 25 25.50 -11.71 -0.97
N ALA A 26 26.28 -12.46 -1.75
CA ALA A 26 26.48 -13.89 -1.55
C ALA A 26 27.09 -14.21 -0.17
N ASN A 27 28.05 -13.41 0.28
CA ASN A 27 28.69 -13.58 1.59
C ASN A 27 27.73 -13.18 2.72
N ILE A 28 26.89 -12.16 2.51
CA ILE A 28 25.85 -11.75 3.46
C ILE A 28 24.86 -12.90 3.69
N HIS A 29 24.38 -13.54 2.62
CA HIS A 29 23.46 -14.67 2.76
C HIS A 29 24.13 -15.87 3.43
N ALA A 30 25.38 -16.20 3.07
CA ALA A 30 26.12 -17.28 3.73
C ALA A 30 26.29 -17.04 5.24
N ARG A 31 26.73 -15.84 5.65
CA ARG A 31 26.92 -15.47 7.07
C ARG A 31 25.62 -15.49 7.85
N THR A 32 24.56 -14.92 7.29
CA THR A 32 23.24 -14.91 7.95
C THR A 32 22.65 -16.32 8.04
N LYS A 33 22.85 -17.18 7.03
CA LYS A 33 22.42 -18.59 7.07
C LYS A 33 23.17 -19.41 8.12
N THR A 34 24.45 -19.14 8.34
CA THR A 34 25.23 -19.81 9.40
C THR A 34 24.71 -19.47 10.80
N VAL A 35 24.20 -18.26 11.02
CA VAL A 35 23.72 -17.82 12.35
C VAL A 35 22.24 -18.17 12.59
N TYR A 36 21.39 -17.97 11.58
CA TYR A 36 19.93 -18.13 11.72
C TYR A 36 19.40 -19.48 11.24
N HIS A 37 20.24 -20.29 10.59
CA HIS A 37 19.91 -21.63 10.10
C HIS A 37 18.61 -21.66 9.27
N GLU A 38 17.64 -22.49 9.67
CA GLU A 38 16.35 -22.66 8.98
C GLU A 38 15.47 -21.40 9.03
N MET A 39 15.69 -20.53 10.01
CA MET A 39 14.95 -19.29 10.17
C MET A 39 15.53 -18.13 9.36
N CYS A 40 16.56 -18.39 8.55
CA CYS A 40 17.22 -17.38 7.72
C CYS A 40 16.30 -16.85 6.61
N ILE A 41 16.36 -15.54 6.37
CA ILE A 41 15.72 -14.91 5.21
C ILE A 41 16.29 -15.50 3.91
N SER A 42 15.41 -15.72 2.93
CA SER A 42 15.80 -16.26 1.63
C SER A 42 16.80 -15.37 0.90
N ASP A 43 17.68 -15.96 0.09
CA ASP A 43 18.68 -15.24 -0.70
C ASP A 43 18.07 -14.11 -1.57
N CYS A 44 16.88 -14.35 -2.14
CA CYS A 44 16.13 -13.36 -2.90
C CYS A 44 15.74 -12.14 -2.05
N ALA A 45 15.29 -12.37 -0.81
CA ALA A 45 14.95 -11.31 0.11
C ALA A 45 16.18 -10.57 0.64
N VAL A 46 17.32 -11.25 0.88
CA VAL A 46 18.60 -10.60 1.18
C VAL A 46 18.99 -9.66 0.04
N ARG A 47 18.98 -10.13 -1.21
CA ARG A 47 19.25 -9.29 -2.39
C ARG A 47 18.32 -8.08 -2.50
N LYS A 48 17.04 -8.25 -2.18
CA LYS A 48 16.07 -7.15 -2.14
C LYS A 48 16.46 -6.10 -1.11
N TRP A 49 16.79 -6.51 0.12
CA TRP A 49 17.17 -5.59 1.19
C TRP A 49 18.51 -4.89 0.94
N VAL A 50 19.53 -5.60 0.46
CA VAL A 50 20.80 -4.99 0.06
C VAL A 50 20.61 -3.93 -1.02
N ARG A 51 19.68 -4.13 -1.96
CA ARG A 51 19.33 -3.11 -2.97
C ARG A 51 18.59 -1.92 -2.35
N SER A 52 17.65 -2.16 -1.44
CA SER A 52 16.92 -1.09 -0.76
C SER A 52 17.86 -0.18 0.05
N PHE A 53 18.84 -0.76 0.73
CA PHE A 53 19.81 0.00 1.54
C PHE A 53 20.87 0.72 0.69
N LYS A 54 20.95 0.42 -0.61
CA LYS A 54 21.97 1.02 -1.48
C LYS A 54 21.60 2.47 -1.79
N GLY A 55 22.24 3.41 -1.09
CA GLY A 55 22.05 4.84 -1.27
C GLY A 55 21.06 5.49 -0.30
N GLU A 56 20.55 4.74 0.68
CA GLU A 56 19.83 5.30 1.83
C GLU A 56 20.85 5.63 2.94
N ASP A 57 20.64 6.74 3.65
CA ASP A 57 21.42 7.05 4.85
C ASP A 57 21.12 6.00 5.93
N PRO A 58 22.12 5.35 6.55
CA PRO A 58 21.91 4.32 7.58
C PRO A 58 21.10 4.77 8.80
N ARG A 59 20.91 6.09 8.95
CA ARG A 59 20.11 6.70 10.04
C ARG A 59 18.61 6.79 9.70
N GLU A 60 18.26 6.73 8.42
CA GLU A 60 16.88 6.89 7.93
C GLU A 60 16.27 5.58 7.40
N THR A 61 17.05 4.50 7.40
CA THR A 61 16.63 3.18 6.93
C THR A 61 15.43 2.64 7.71
N ILE A 62 14.35 2.30 7.00
CA ILE A 62 13.17 1.69 7.60
C ILE A 62 13.28 0.16 7.51
N LEU A 63 13.51 -0.49 8.65
CA LEU A 63 13.64 -1.95 8.75
C LEU A 63 12.32 -2.71 8.63
N ARG A 64 11.19 -2.05 8.91
CA ARG A 64 9.84 -2.62 8.81
C ARG A 64 9.30 -2.45 7.41
N ASP A 65 8.45 -3.38 6.98
CA ASP A 65 7.72 -3.18 5.73
C ASP A 65 6.85 -1.93 5.87
N ARG A 66 6.95 -1.00 4.91
CA ARG A 66 6.05 0.13 4.83
C ARG A 66 4.62 -0.39 4.71
N MET A 67 3.66 0.39 5.23
CA MET A 67 2.25 0.06 5.08
C MET A 67 1.96 -0.16 3.59
N ARG A 68 1.45 -1.35 3.25
CA ARG A 68 1.14 -1.67 1.85
C ARG A 68 0.14 -0.64 1.36
N SER A 69 0.54 0.14 0.35
CA SER A 69 -0.44 0.86 -0.45
C SER A 69 -1.30 -0.22 -1.11
N GLY A 70 -2.54 -0.36 -0.64
CA GLY A 70 -3.52 -1.18 -1.32
C GLY A 70 -3.70 -0.69 -2.75
N ARG A 71 -4.51 -1.41 -3.55
CA ARG A 71 -4.84 -0.96 -4.91
C ARG A 71 -5.31 0.49 -4.86
N PRO A 72 -4.63 1.44 -5.55
CA PRO A 72 -5.01 2.83 -5.48
C PRO A 72 -6.41 2.99 -6.08
N LEU A 73 -7.36 3.42 -5.25
CA LEU A 73 -8.69 3.81 -5.71
C LEU A 73 -8.63 5.11 -6.55
N SER A 74 -7.56 5.88 -6.41
CA SER A 74 -7.55 7.34 -6.56
C SER A 74 -7.77 7.85 -7.99
N ALA A 75 -7.17 7.24 -9.02
CA ALA A 75 -7.18 7.79 -10.37
C ALA A 75 -8.54 7.65 -11.09
N SER A 76 -9.26 6.55 -10.85
CA SER A 76 -10.63 6.41 -11.35
C SER A 76 -11.61 7.19 -10.47
N VAL A 77 -11.38 7.22 -9.15
CA VAL A 77 -12.34 7.78 -8.19
C VAL A 77 -12.43 9.30 -8.27
N THR A 78 -11.35 10.03 -8.58
CA THR A 78 -11.43 11.50 -8.72
C THR A 78 -12.25 11.93 -9.93
N ALA A 79 -11.94 11.40 -11.13
CA ALA A 79 -12.69 11.69 -12.34
C ALA A 79 -14.17 11.27 -12.23
N HIS A 80 -14.42 10.10 -11.65
CA HIS A 80 -15.78 9.64 -11.40
C HIS A 80 -16.52 10.48 -10.36
N ARG A 81 -15.84 10.94 -9.30
CA ARG A 81 -16.41 11.83 -8.28
C ARG A 81 -16.91 13.12 -8.90
N GLU A 82 -16.07 13.79 -9.69
CA GLU A 82 -16.42 15.06 -10.32
C GLU A 82 -17.62 14.91 -11.26
N LYS A 83 -17.64 13.84 -12.07
CA LYS A 83 -18.75 13.56 -12.98
C LYS A 83 -20.05 13.28 -12.22
N VAL A 84 -20.00 12.53 -11.12
CA VAL A 84 -21.15 12.27 -10.25
C VAL A 84 -21.65 13.56 -9.59
N ASP A 85 -20.76 14.41 -9.07
CA ASP A 85 -21.13 15.68 -8.43
C ASP A 85 -21.77 16.65 -9.43
N CYS A 86 -21.20 16.76 -10.63
CA CYS A 86 -21.76 17.58 -11.72
C CYS A 86 -23.18 17.12 -12.08
N MET A 87 -23.41 15.81 -12.23
CA MET A 87 -24.73 15.27 -12.56
C MET A 87 -25.78 15.54 -11.46
N ILE A 88 -25.40 15.43 -10.18
CA ILE A 88 -26.30 15.68 -9.05
C ILE A 88 -26.65 17.17 -8.95
N ARG A 89 -25.67 18.05 -9.18
CA ARG A 89 -25.88 19.51 -9.20
C ARG A 89 -26.75 19.96 -10.36
N ALA A 90 -26.56 19.39 -11.55
CA ALA A 90 -27.37 19.68 -12.72
C ALA A 90 -28.81 19.18 -12.60
N TYR A 91 -29.01 18.00 -12.01
CA TYR A 91 -30.33 17.36 -11.90
C TYR A 91 -30.62 16.90 -10.48
N ARG A 92 -31.33 17.73 -9.70
CA ARG A 92 -31.64 17.45 -8.28
C ARG A 92 -32.39 16.15 -8.00
N ARG A 93 -33.10 15.56 -8.98
CA ARG A 93 -33.90 14.32 -8.82
C ARG A 93 -33.35 13.13 -9.62
N VAL A 94 -32.06 13.13 -9.96
CA VAL A 94 -31.43 12.05 -10.72
C VAL A 94 -31.41 10.73 -9.93
N LYS A 95 -31.64 9.60 -10.61
CA LYS A 95 -31.59 8.27 -9.99
C LYS A 95 -30.17 7.71 -10.02
N GLN A 96 -29.76 7.00 -8.96
CA GLN A 96 -28.44 6.35 -8.89
C GLN A 96 -28.14 5.42 -10.09
N ARG A 97 -29.18 4.76 -10.63
CA ARG A 97 -29.07 3.89 -11.82
C ARG A 97 -28.69 4.66 -13.10
N GLU A 98 -29.12 5.90 -13.23
CA GLU A 98 -28.84 6.74 -14.40
C GLU A 98 -27.41 7.26 -14.34
N ILE A 99 -26.95 7.65 -13.14
CA ILE A 99 -25.54 7.98 -12.88
C ILE A 99 -24.64 6.78 -13.18
N ALA A 100 -25.00 5.60 -12.68
CA ALA A 100 -24.23 4.37 -12.90
C ALA A 100 -24.03 4.08 -14.41
N LYS A 101 -25.10 4.20 -15.22
CA LYS A 101 -25.02 4.04 -16.68
C LYS A 101 -24.17 5.12 -17.36
N ALA A 102 -24.31 6.39 -16.95
CA ALA A 102 -23.60 7.51 -17.59
C ALA A 102 -22.10 7.57 -17.24
N VAL A 103 -21.72 7.07 -16.07
CA VAL A 103 -20.33 7.03 -15.60
C VAL A 103 -19.66 5.68 -15.88
N GLY A 104 -20.45 4.63 -16.14
CA GLY A 104 -19.93 3.29 -16.44
C GLY A 104 -19.44 2.52 -15.21
N ILE A 105 -20.07 2.74 -14.06
CA ILE A 105 -19.69 2.12 -12.77
C ILE A 105 -20.88 1.36 -12.19
N SER A 106 -20.60 0.40 -11.30
CA SER A 106 -21.63 -0.28 -10.51
C SER A 106 -22.44 0.70 -9.65
N LYS A 107 -23.71 0.33 -9.41
CA LYS A 107 -24.65 1.11 -8.60
C LYS A 107 -24.14 1.27 -7.17
N GLU A 108 -23.52 0.24 -6.61
CA GLU A 108 -22.95 0.22 -5.26
C GLU A 108 -21.84 1.27 -5.13
N ARG A 109 -20.98 1.37 -6.15
CA ARG A 109 -19.89 2.34 -6.14
C ARG A 109 -20.42 3.77 -6.26
N VAL A 110 -21.43 4.00 -7.09
CA VAL A 110 -22.14 5.29 -7.14
C VAL A 110 -22.75 5.63 -5.78
N HIS A 111 -23.42 4.68 -5.12
CA HIS A 111 -23.99 4.91 -3.79
C HIS A 111 -22.92 5.36 -2.79
N HIS A 112 -21.79 4.64 -2.73
CA HIS A 112 -20.65 5.00 -1.87
C HIS A 112 -20.06 6.37 -2.20
N ILE A 113 -19.92 6.72 -3.49
CA ILE A 113 -19.44 8.06 -3.89
C ILE A 113 -20.42 9.13 -3.40
N VAL A 114 -21.72 8.93 -3.56
CA VAL A 114 -22.75 9.92 -3.18
C VAL A 114 -22.81 10.10 -1.65
N THR A 115 -22.80 9.02 -0.88
CA THR A 115 -22.98 9.09 0.58
C THR A 115 -21.68 9.29 1.35
N THR A 116 -20.64 8.49 1.06
CA THR A 116 -19.38 8.50 1.81
C THR A 116 -18.42 9.57 1.31
N VAL A 117 -18.31 9.76 -0.01
CA VAL A 117 -17.30 10.67 -0.59
C VAL A 117 -17.83 12.10 -0.75
N LEU A 118 -19.07 12.26 -1.24
CA LEU A 118 -19.70 13.57 -1.48
C LEU A 118 -20.60 14.03 -0.32
N GLY A 119 -21.01 13.13 0.57
CA GLY A 119 -21.82 13.47 1.75
C GLY A 119 -23.28 13.83 1.45
N TYR A 120 -23.79 13.54 0.25
CA TYR A 120 -25.19 13.83 -0.09
C TYR A 120 -26.15 12.87 0.61
N ARG A 121 -27.27 13.42 1.10
CA ARG A 121 -28.37 12.66 1.70
C ARG A 121 -29.68 12.96 0.98
N LYS A 122 -30.49 11.92 0.78
CA LYS A 122 -31.87 12.09 0.30
C LYS A 122 -32.71 12.75 1.40
N VAL A 123 -33.30 13.91 1.10
CA VAL A 123 -34.26 14.59 1.95
C VAL A 123 -35.66 14.32 1.40
N CYS A 124 -36.59 13.92 2.27
CA CYS A 124 -38.01 13.81 1.97
C CYS A 124 -38.74 14.89 2.77
N ALA A 125 -39.71 15.58 2.16
CA ALA A 125 -40.68 16.37 2.91
C ALA A 125 -41.56 15.42 3.75
N ARG A 126 -41.95 15.86 4.94
CA ARG A 126 -42.95 15.18 5.76
C ARG A 126 -44.35 15.43 5.21
#